data_AF-A0A1M7CDC5-F1
#
_entry.id   AF-A0A1M7CDC5-F1
#
_cell.length_a   1.000
_cell.length_b   1.000
_cell.length_c   1.000
_cell.angle_alpha   90.00
_cell.angle_beta   90.00
_cell.angle_gamma   90.00
#
_symmetry.space_group_name_H-M   'P 1'
#
loop_
_entity.id
_entity.type
_entity.pdbx_description
1 polymer ?
#
loop_
_entity_poly.entity_id
_entity_poly.type
_entity_poly.pdbx_seq_one_letter_code
_entity_poly.pdbx_strand_id
1 'polypeptide(L)'
;MSRQKFSRALKRSICIEYMQSGKSRKEIALKYNLPNVQMLSSWIHSCLSPLEIHEKCASLQPVIIQTEENMAKKEEPMDVMAMSALIEAQRKQIEKLEKDLKFSRDKVLALNTLIDIAEEHGAKIRKKGGVKR
;
A
#
# COMPACT_ATOMS: atom_id res chain seq x y z
N MET A 1 3.65 -28.82 29.28
CA MET A 1 2.94 -27.58 28.90
C MET A 1 2.24 -27.80 27.56
N SER A 2 0.92 -28.00 27.55
CA SER A 2 0.17 -28.20 26.30
C SER A 2 0.20 -26.91 25.48
N ARG A 3 0.42 -27.02 24.17
CA ARG A 3 0.34 -25.85 23.28
C ARG A 3 -1.13 -25.48 23.17
N GLN A 4 -1.54 -24.38 23.81
CA GLN A 4 -2.88 -23.81 23.60
C GLN A 4 -3.08 -23.55 22.10
N LYS A 5 -4.02 -24.27 21.49
CA LYS A 5 -4.34 -24.14 20.06
C LYS A 5 -5.37 -23.03 19.90
N PHE A 6 -4.92 -21.85 19.49
CA PHE A 6 -5.81 -20.76 19.13
C PHE A 6 -6.37 -20.97 17.72
N SER A 7 -7.69 -20.89 17.56
CA SER A 7 -8.34 -20.89 16.25
C SER A 7 -7.88 -19.69 15.41
N ARG A 8 -7.78 -19.87 14.09
CA ARG A 8 -7.35 -18.81 13.15
C ARG A 8 -8.24 -17.57 13.23
N ALA A 9 -9.56 -17.76 13.43
CA ALA A 9 -10.50 -16.66 13.59
C ALA A 9 -10.22 -15.83 14.85
N LEU A 10 -9.91 -16.50 15.96
CA LEU A 10 -9.59 -15.86 17.23
C LEU A 10 -8.26 -15.10 17.17
N LYS A 11 -7.25 -15.66 16.51
CA LYS A 11 -5.97 -14.95 16.28
C LYS A 11 -6.21 -13.64 15.53
N ARG A 12 -7.07 -13.69 14.51
CA ARG A 12 -7.38 -12.53 13.68
C ARG A 12 -8.15 -11.45 14.44
N SER A 13 -9.14 -11.82 15.25
CA SER A 13 -9.89 -10.83 16.06
C SER A 13 -8.97 -10.13 17.07
N ILE A 14 -8.05 -10.86 17.70
CA ILE A 14 -7.07 -10.29 18.65
C ILE A 14 -6.12 -9.32 17.94
N CYS A 15 -5.64 -9.67 16.74
CA CYS A 15 -4.76 -8.77 15.97
C CYS A 15 -5.48 -7.48 15.56
N ILE A 16 -6.75 -7.55 15.17
CA ILE A 16 -7.54 -6.36 14.82
C ILE A 16 -7.76 -5.47 16.04
N GLU A 17 -8.13 -6.05 17.19
CA GLU A 17 -8.31 -5.29 18.43
C GLU A 17 -7.01 -4.59 18.86
N TYR A 18 -5.86 -5.26 18.76
CA TYR A 18 -4.56 -4.65 19.07
C TYR A 18 -4.30 -3.39 18.24
N MET A 19 -4.57 -3.48 16.94
CA MET A 19 -4.33 -2.36 16.03
C MET A 19 -5.30 -1.21 16.26
N GLN A 20 -6.55 -1.51 16.60
CA GLN A 20 -7.58 -0.49 16.84
C GLN A 20 -7.45 0.19 18.21
N SER A 21 -7.05 -0.55 19.25
CA SER A 21 -7.09 -0.03 20.62
C SER A 21 -5.81 0.69 21.04
N GLY A 22 -4.72 0.59 20.28
CA GLY A 22 -3.42 1.18 20.62
C GLY A 22 -2.80 0.70 21.94
N LYS A 23 -3.30 -0.40 22.53
CA LYS A 23 -2.86 -0.91 23.84
C LYS A 23 -1.49 -1.58 23.74
N SER A 24 -0.78 -1.62 24.86
CA SER A 24 0.50 -2.32 24.90
C SER A 24 0.32 -3.82 24.67
N ARG A 25 1.30 -4.45 24.01
CA ARG A 25 1.29 -5.91 23.75
C ARG A 25 1.12 -6.74 25.02
N LYS A 26 1.64 -6.24 26.15
CA LYS A 26 1.50 -6.86 27.47
C LYS A 26 0.05 -6.86 27.97
N GLU A 27 -0.68 -5.78 27.75
CA GLU A 27 -2.07 -5.62 28.20
C GLU A 27 -3.01 -6.57 27.45
N ILE A 28 -2.78 -6.75 26.15
CA ILE A 28 -3.56 -7.68 25.32
C ILE A 28 -3.21 -9.13 25.64
N ALA A 29 -1.94 -9.41 25.90
CA ALA A 29 -1.51 -10.73 26.36
C ALA A 29 -2.16 -11.11 27.70
N LEU A 30 -2.30 -10.15 28.62
CA LEU A 30 -3.02 -10.36 29.88
C LEU A 30 -4.52 -10.57 29.66
N LYS A 31 -5.16 -9.74 28.82
CA LYS A 31 -6.61 -9.86 28.52
C LYS A 31 -6.99 -11.21 27.93
N TYR A 32 -6.14 -11.73 27.03
CA TYR A 32 -6.39 -12.99 26.31
C TYR A 32 -5.61 -14.19 26.85
N ASN A 33 -4.92 -14.04 27.99
CA ASN A 33 -4.05 -15.05 28.60
C ASN A 33 -3.10 -15.70 27.57
N LEU A 34 -2.42 -14.88 26.78
CA LEU A 34 -1.46 -15.37 25.79
C LEU A 34 -0.18 -15.84 26.50
N PRO A 35 0.33 -17.05 26.18
CA PRO A 35 1.55 -17.59 26.80
C PRO A 35 2.82 -16.77 26.53
N ASN A 36 2.86 -16.00 25.44
CA ASN A 36 4.00 -15.19 25.05
C ASN A 36 3.55 -13.91 24.34
N VAL A 37 4.12 -12.77 24.76
CA VAL A 37 3.89 -11.45 24.16
C VAL A 37 4.35 -11.39 22.70
N GLN A 38 5.41 -12.13 22.33
CA GLN A 38 5.93 -12.20 20.95
C GLN A 38 5.00 -12.98 20.01
N MET A 39 4.08 -13.78 20.54
CA MET A 39 3.15 -14.57 19.73
C MET A 39 2.18 -13.66 18.96
N LEU A 40 1.82 -12.52 19.55
CA LEU A 40 1.02 -11.50 18.89
C LEU A 40 1.75 -10.89 17.68
N SER A 41 3.03 -10.59 17.81
CA SER A 41 3.87 -10.09 16.70
C SER A 41 3.93 -11.09 15.54
N SER A 42 4.13 -12.37 15.84
CA SER A 42 4.12 -13.43 14.81
C SER A 42 2.74 -13.54 14.13
N TRP A 43 1.65 -13.41 14.87
CA TRP A 43 0.31 -13.46 14.31
C TRP A 43 -0.05 -12.24 13.47
N ILE A 44 0.47 -11.05 13.77
CA ILE A 44 0.25 -9.86 12.94
C ILE A 44 0.82 -10.09 11.54
N HIS A 45 2.05 -10.59 11.43
CA HIS A 45 2.67 -10.87 10.13
C HIS A 45 2.05 -12.07 9.39
N SER A 46 1.43 -13.01 10.12
CA SER A 46 0.87 -14.23 9.53
C SER A 46 -0.64 -14.17 9.25
N CYS A 47 -1.40 -13.44 10.05
CA CYS A 47 -2.88 -13.42 9.99
C CYS A 47 -3.44 -12.22 9.24
N LEU A 48 -2.63 -11.18 9.01
CA LEU A 48 -3.02 -9.98 8.27
C LEU A 48 -2.15 -9.85 7.02
N SER A 49 -2.80 -9.71 5.85
CA SER A 49 -2.12 -9.31 4.62
C SER A 49 -1.64 -7.86 4.77
N PRO A 50 -0.50 -7.46 4.15
CA PRO A 50 -0.04 -6.06 4.14
C PRO A 50 -1.13 -5.06 3.77
N LEU A 51 -2.05 -5.44 2.88
CA LEU A 51 -3.20 -4.63 2.47
C LEU A 51 -4.25 -4.47 3.59
N GLU A 52 -4.49 -5.52 4.38
CA GLU A 52 -5.45 -5.48 5.49
C GLU A 52 -4.92 -4.71 6.69
N ILE A 53 -3.59 -4.68 6.88
CA ILE A 53 -2.94 -3.81 7.86
C ILE A 53 -3.16 -2.35 7.46
N HIS A 54 -3.00 -2.02 6.18
CA HIS A 54 -3.18 -0.66 5.69
C HIS A 54 -4.65 -0.20 5.73
N GLU A 55 -5.62 -1.03 5.36
CA GLU A 55 -7.03 -0.61 5.30
C GLU A 55 -7.77 -0.67 6.64
N LYS A 56 -7.50 -1.67 7.48
CA LYS A 56 -8.32 -1.95 8.68
C LYS A 56 -7.63 -1.65 10.00
N CYS A 57 -6.30 -1.55 9.96
CA CYS A 57 -5.47 -1.46 11.16
C CYS A 57 -4.69 -0.14 11.25
N ALA A 58 -4.42 0.52 10.12
CA ALA A 58 -3.82 1.83 10.08
C ALA A 58 -4.90 2.93 10.12
N SER A 59 -5.40 3.23 11.33
CA SER A 59 -5.84 4.61 11.62
C SER A 59 -4.61 5.44 11.97
N LEU A 60 -3.66 5.52 11.06
CA LEU A 60 -2.68 6.58 11.08
C LEU A 60 -2.89 7.30 9.76
N GLN A 61 -3.30 8.57 9.86
CA GLN A 61 -3.15 9.51 8.75
C GLN A 61 -1.73 9.33 8.18
N PRO A 62 -1.54 9.41 6.86
CA PRO A 62 -0.25 9.13 6.24
C PRO A 62 0.83 9.93 6.97
N VAL A 63 1.60 9.24 7.80
CA VAL A 63 2.80 9.79 8.39
C VAL A 63 3.74 9.87 7.20
N ILE A 64 3.88 11.09 6.67
CA ILE A 64 4.96 11.46 5.78
C ILE A 64 6.21 10.99 6.51
N ILE A 65 6.85 9.94 6.00
CA ILE A 65 8.12 9.45 6.53
C ILE A 65 9.13 10.55 6.21
N GLN A 66 9.18 11.56 7.07
CA GLN A 66 10.38 12.35 7.25
C GLN A 66 11.33 11.40 7.98
N THR A 67 12.39 11.02 7.29
CA THR A 67 13.56 10.39 7.90
C THR A 67 14.05 11.31 9.02
N GLU A 68 13.57 11.06 10.24
CA GLU A 68 14.04 11.71 11.46
C GLU A 68 15.41 11.14 11.84
N GLU A 69 16.44 11.67 11.19
CA GLU A 69 17.63 12.07 11.94
C GLU A 69 17.59 13.60 12.03
N ASN A 70 16.95 14.16 13.05
CA ASN A 70 17.35 15.46 13.58
C ASN A 70 16.72 15.69 14.95
N MET A 71 17.58 15.60 15.96
CA MET A 71 17.38 16.13 17.30
C MET A 71 16.82 17.56 17.24
N ALA A 72 15.72 17.78 17.96
CA ALA A 72 15.26 19.07 18.50
C ALA A 72 15.62 20.31 17.66
N LYS A 73 14.78 20.67 16.69
CA LYS A 73 14.75 22.05 16.16
C LYS A 73 13.33 22.62 16.19
N LYS A 74 13.26 23.70 16.97
CA LYS A 74 12.23 24.72 17.10
C LYS A 74 11.50 24.99 15.78
N GLU A 75 10.18 25.06 15.83
CA GLU A 75 9.31 25.47 14.73
C GLU A 75 9.64 26.90 14.31
N GLU A 76 10.47 27.05 13.28
CA GLU A 76 10.64 28.31 12.55
C GLU A 76 9.53 28.39 11.49
N PRO A 77 8.91 29.57 11.26
CA PRO A 77 7.88 29.72 10.25
C PRO A 77 8.48 29.45 8.87
N MET A 78 8.05 28.34 8.25
CA MET A 78 8.49 27.91 6.93
C MET A 78 8.17 29.00 5.90
N ASP A 79 9.19 29.49 5.19
CA ASP A 79 9.10 30.60 4.23
C ASP A 79 8.04 30.30 3.16
N VAL A 80 7.00 31.15 3.11
CA VAL A 80 5.85 31.05 2.18
C VAL A 80 6.31 30.99 0.71
N MET A 81 7.46 31.58 0.41
CA MET A 81 8.06 31.59 -0.94
C MET A 81 8.66 30.23 -1.32
N ALA A 82 9.21 29.48 -0.37
CA ALA A 82 9.72 28.14 -0.62
C ALA A 82 8.58 27.13 -0.85
N MET A 83 7.45 27.32 -0.15
CA MET A 83 6.26 26.48 -0.33
C MET A 83 5.63 26.69 -1.71
N SER A 84 5.53 27.93 -2.18
CA SER A 84 4.95 28.22 -3.50
C SER A 84 5.80 27.65 -4.65
N ALA A 85 7.13 27.74 -4.54
CA ALA A 85 8.05 27.14 -5.51
C ALA A 85 7.93 25.62 -5.56
N LEU A 86 7.78 24.95 -4.40
CA LEU A 86 7.57 23.50 -4.33
C LEU A 86 6.26 23.09 -5.01
N ILE A 87 5.17 23.83 -4.76
CA ILE A 87 3.87 23.57 -5.38
C ILE A 87 3.96 23.71 -6.91
N GLU A 88 4.67 24.73 -7.41
CA GLU A 88 4.84 24.92 -8.85
C GLU A 88 5.67 23.78 -9.48
N ALA A 89 6.76 23.36 -8.83
CA ALA A 89 7.58 22.24 -9.27
C ALA A 89 6.75 20.94 -9.35
N GLN A 90 5.94 20.66 -8.31
CA GLN A 90 5.04 19.52 -8.30
C GLN A 90 4.00 19.56 -9.42
N ARG A 91 3.39 20.72 -9.66
CA ARG A 91 2.42 20.90 -10.77
C ARG A 91 3.06 20.62 -12.13
N LYS A 92 4.27 21.12 -12.38
CA LYS A 92 5.02 20.83 -13.63
C LYS A 92 5.31 19.34 -13.79
N GLN A 93 5.66 18.66 -12.69
CA GLN A 93 5.89 17.23 -12.72
C GLN A 93 4.61 16.45 -13.03
N ILE A 94 3.48 16.83 -12.41
CA ILE A 94 2.16 16.22 -12.70
C ILE A 94 1.81 16.41 -14.17
N GLU A 95 1.92 17.63 -14.69
CA GLU A 95 1.61 17.92 -16.11
C GLU A 95 2.48 17.09 -17.06
N LYS A 96 3.77 16.94 -16.76
CA LYS A 96 4.68 16.10 -17.55
C LYS A 96 4.25 14.63 -17.52
N LEU A 97 3.97 14.10 -16.33
CA LEU A 97 3.53 12.71 -16.16
C LEU A 97 2.21 12.45 -16.88
N GLU A 98 1.26 13.38 -16.84
CA GLU A 98 -0.01 13.28 -17.55
C GLU A 98 0.18 13.26 -19.07
N LYS A 99 1.08 14.11 -19.61
CA LYS A 99 1.44 14.11 -21.03
C LYS A 99 2.08 12.78 -21.46
N ASP A 100 3.03 12.27 -20.69
CA ASP A 100 3.70 11.00 -20.97
C ASP A 100 2.71 9.83 -20.94
N LEU A 101 1.79 9.86 -19.96
CA LEU A 101 0.74 8.86 -19.81
C LEU A 101 -0.22 8.90 -21.00
N LYS A 102 -0.67 10.09 -21.40
CA LYS A 102 -1.51 10.28 -22.59
C LYS A 102 -0.82 9.75 -23.84
N PHE A 103 0.44 10.12 -24.06
CA PHE A 103 1.21 9.65 -25.21
C PHE A 103 1.34 8.12 -25.22
N SER A 104 1.60 7.49 -24.07
CA SER A 104 1.65 6.03 -23.98
C SER A 104 0.31 5.38 -24.29
N ARG A 105 -0.81 5.95 -23.84
CA ARG A 105 -2.16 5.45 -24.16
C ARG A 105 -2.45 5.56 -25.66
N ASP A 106 -2.17 6.71 -26.25
CA ASP A 106 -2.37 6.96 -27.68
C ASP A 106 -1.51 6.02 -28.53
N LYS A 107 -0.26 5.78 -28.12
CA LYS A 107 0.64 4.81 -28.78
C LYS A 107 0.07 3.40 -28.75
N VAL A 108 -0.43 2.94 -27.60
CA VAL A 108 -1.04 1.60 -27.49
C VAL A 108 -2.30 1.50 -28.34
N LEU A 109 -3.13 2.54 -28.35
CA LEU A 109 -4.32 2.60 -29.19
C LEU A 109 -3.95 2.50 -30.68
N ALA A 110 -3.01 3.32 -31.14
CA ALA A 110 -2.54 3.32 -32.53
C ALA A 110 -1.92 1.97 -32.94
N LEU A 111 -1.16 1.32 -32.06
CA LEU A 111 -0.62 0.00 -32.34
C LEU A 111 -1.72 -1.06 -32.45
N ASN A 112 -2.72 -1.00 -31.57
CA ASN A 112 -3.86 -1.92 -31.63
C ASN A 112 -4.69 -1.72 -32.90
N THR A 113 -4.95 -0.47 -33.31
CA THR A 113 -5.69 -0.20 -34.56
C THR A 113 -4.90 -0.64 -35.79
N LEU A 114 -3.58 -0.47 -35.80
CA LEU A 114 -2.72 -1.01 -36.87
C LEU A 114 -2.76 -2.55 -36.91
N ILE A 115 -2.80 -3.20 -35.75
CA ILE A 115 -2.99 -4.65 -35.66
C ILE A 115 -4.35 -5.04 -36.25
N ASP A 116 -5.42 -4.31 -35.92
CA ASP A 116 -6.77 -4.59 -36.45
C ASP A 116 -6.78 -4.49 -37.98
N ILE A 117 -6.24 -3.41 -38.54
CA ILE A 117 -6.14 -3.22 -40.00
C ILE A 117 -5.30 -4.33 -40.64
N ALA A 118 -4.16 -4.68 -40.05
CA ALA A 118 -3.32 -5.76 -40.58
C ALA A 118 -4.03 -7.12 -40.54
N GLU A 119 -4.80 -7.40 -39.48
CA GLU A 119 -5.62 -8.59 -39.34
C GLU A 119 -6.76 -8.64 -40.37
N GLU A 120 -7.42 -7.52 -40.66
CA GLU A 120 -8.41 -7.40 -41.74
C GLU A 120 -7.82 -7.72 -43.12
N HIS A 121 -6.55 -7.36 -43.35
CA HIS A 121 -5.83 -7.66 -44.59
C HIS A 121 -5.17 -9.05 -44.61
N GLY A 122 -5.48 -9.91 -43.63
CA GLY A 122 -5.06 -11.32 -43.61
C GLY A 122 -3.77 -11.62 -42.86
N ALA A 123 -3.12 -10.63 -42.23
CA ALA A 123 -1.96 -10.87 -41.37
C ALA A 123 -2.40 -11.32 -39.98
N LYS A 124 -1.99 -12.51 -39.53
CA LYS A 124 -2.43 -13.07 -38.25
C LYS A 124 -1.46 -12.73 -37.12
N ILE A 125 -1.68 -11.61 -36.44
CA ILE A 125 -0.74 -11.06 -35.45
C ILE A 125 -1.09 -11.51 -34.02
N ARG A 126 -2.35 -11.42 -33.59
CA ARG A 126 -2.75 -11.87 -32.25
C ARG A 126 -2.81 -13.38 -32.17
N LYS A 127 -2.46 -13.94 -31.00
CA LYS A 127 -2.72 -15.36 -30.71
C LYS A 127 -4.23 -15.60 -30.71
N LYS A 128 -4.66 -16.74 -31.26
CA LYS A 128 -6.06 -17.19 -31.14
C LYS A 128 -6.43 -17.28 -29.66
N GLY A 129 -7.42 -16.50 -29.23
CA GLY A 129 -7.96 -16.54 -27.87
C GLY A 129 -8.65 -17.88 -27.62
N GLY A 130 -7.95 -18.81 -26.99
CA GLY A 130 -8.51 -20.15 -26.74
C GLY A 130 -7.53 -21.26 -26.39
N VAL A 131 -6.28 -20.96 -26.01
CA VAL A 131 -5.44 -21.99 -25.39
C VAL A 131 -5.89 -22.14 -23.93
N LYS A 132 -6.65 -23.21 -23.64
CA LYS A 132 -6.96 -23.61 -22.26
C LYS A 132 -5.65 -23.67 -21.47
N ARG A 133 -5.57 -22.89 -20.38
CA ARG A 133 -4.57 -23.11 -19.32
C ARG A 133 -5.09 -24.16 -18.36
#